data_AF-A0A0C2RC83-F1
#
_entry.id   AF-A0A0C2RC83-F1
#
_cell.length_a   1.000
_cell.length_b   1.000
_cell.length_c   1.000
_cell.angle_alpha   90.00
_cell.angle_beta   90.00
_cell.angle_gamma   90.00
#
_symmetry.space_group_name_H-M   'P 1'
#
loop_
_entity.id
_entity.type
_entity.pdbx_description
1 polymer ?
#
loop_
_entity_poly.entity_id
_entity_poly.type
_entity_poly.pdbx_seq_one_letter_code
_entity_poly.pdbx_strand_id
1 'polypeptide(L)'
;MLIKQIYSMVVCFVITIVLLITLSITFNAFITLFLPEYTNKEELIKYSTNEQYLKLKSYDKDLYEQLKGLPPKELEEKRISYKNEYIEVTKARAVSTIINCLIWIIVSLIFFIVHWKIYKNTQNNNN
;
A
#
# COMPACT_ATOMS: atom_id res chain seq x y z
N MET A 1 -21.55 7.34 -35.78
CA MET A 1 -20.94 6.00 -35.51
C MET A 1 -19.50 6.11 -35.04
N LEU A 2 -18.62 6.84 -35.75
CA LEU A 2 -17.21 7.08 -35.36
C LEU A 2 -17.02 7.69 -33.95
N ILE A 3 -17.85 8.65 -33.55
CA ILE A 3 -17.75 9.30 -32.23
C ILE A 3 -17.87 8.28 -31.08
N LYS A 4 -18.76 7.28 -31.20
CA LYS A 4 -18.94 6.22 -30.19
C LYS A 4 -17.74 5.27 -30.14
N GLN A 5 -17.12 4.99 -31.28
CA GLN A 5 -15.91 4.15 -31.35
C GLN A 5 -14.72 4.84 -30.70
N ILE A 6 -14.45 6.10 -31.07
CA ILE A 6 -13.36 6.90 -30.50
C ILE A 6 -13.54 7.06 -28.99
N TYR A 7 -14.76 7.41 -28.55
CA TYR A 7 -15.09 7.50 -27.13
C TYR A 7 -14.79 6.19 -26.39
N SER A 8 -15.25 5.05 -26.91
CA SER A 8 -15.05 3.76 -26.26
C SER A 8 -13.57 3.38 -26.21
N MET A 9 -12.78 3.68 -27.23
CA MET A 9 -11.32 3.47 -27.23
C MET A 9 -10.62 4.33 -26.17
N VAL A 10 -10.93 5.62 -26.10
CA VAL A 10 -10.33 6.53 -25.12
C VAL A 10 -10.65 6.07 -23.70
N VAL A 11 -11.90 5.69 -23.42
CA VAL A 11 -12.29 5.16 -22.11
C VAL A 11 -11.54 3.87 -21.79
N CYS A 12 -11.44 2.92 -22.73
CA CYS A 12 -10.66 1.69 -22.52
C CYS A 12 -9.18 1.97 -22.25
N PHE A 13 -8.59 2.96 -22.92
CA PHE A 13 -7.21 3.38 -22.70
C PHE A 13 -7.00 3.98 -21.30
N VAL A 14 -7.89 4.88 -20.88
CA VAL A 14 -7.85 5.47 -19.52
C VAL A 14 -7.98 4.38 -18.46
N ILE A 15 -8.92 3.44 -18.63
CA ILE A 15 -9.09 2.31 -17.70
C ILE A 15 -7.83 1.45 -17.63
N THR A 16 -7.15 1.23 -18.76
CA THR A 16 -5.90 0.47 -18.80
C THR A 16 -4.81 1.15 -17.97
N ILE A 17 -4.67 2.48 -18.08
CA ILE A 17 -3.72 3.25 -17.26
C ILE A 17 -4.05 3.12 -15.77
N VAL A 18 -5.33 3.28 -15.40
CA VAL A 18 -5.77 3.13 -14.00
C VAL A 18 -5.47 1.73 -13.45
N LEU A 19 -5.71 0.69 -14.26
CA LEU A 19 -5.38 -0.69 -13.89
C LEU A 19 -3.87 -0.89 -13.69
N LEU A 20 -3.02 -0.34 -14.57
CA LEU A 20 -1.56 -0.44 -14.44
C LEU A 20 -1.05 0.22 -13.16
N ILE A 21 -1.56 1.42 -12.83
CA ILE A 21 -1.21 2.12 -11.60
C ILE A 21 -1.68 1.33 -10.38
N THR A 22 -2.93 0.87 -10.40
CA THR A 22 -3.53 0.11 -9.29
C THR A 22 -2.80 -1.20 -9.06
N LEU A 23 -2.39 -1.89 -10.13
CA LEU A 23 -1.61 -3.12 -10.04
C LEU A 23 -0.24 -2.85 -9.41
N SER A 24 0.42 -1.76 -9.79
CA SER A 24 1.71 -1.35 -9.19
C SER A 24 1.59 -1.10 -7.69
N ILE A 25 0.53 -0.41 -7.25
CA ILE A 25 0.24 -0.19 -5.83
C ILE A 25 -0.04 -1.51 -5.11
N THR A 26 -0.80 -2.40 -5.75
CA THR A 26 -1.14 -3.73 -5.22
C THR A 26 0.12 -4.56 -4.98
N PHE A 27 1.03 -4.60 -5.96
CA PHE A 27 2.31 -5.29 -5.82
C PHE A 27 3.15 -4.73 -4.67
N ASN A 28 3.24 -3.40 -4.53
CA ASN A 28 3.96 -2.79 -3.42
C ASN A 28 3.34 -3.15 -2.06
N ALA A 29 2.01 -3.19 -1.97
CA ALA A 29 1.31 -3.60 -0.76
C ALA A 29 1.55 -5.09 -0.45
N PHE A 30 1.60 -5.97 -1.46
CA PHE A 30 1.98 -7.37 -1.28
C PHE A 30 3.41 -7.54 -0.76
N ILE A 31 4.37 -6.82 -1.33
CA ILE A 31 5.76 -6.85 -0.85
C ILE A 31 5.82 -6.38 0.60
N THR A 32 5.09 -5.31 0.95
CA THR A 32 5.00 -4.80 2.33
C THR A 32 4.40 -5.82 3.29
N LEU A 33 3.41 -6.61 2.85
CA LEU A 33 2.75 -7.62 3.66
C LEU A 33 3.68 -8.81 3.95
N PHE A 34 4.38 -9.32 2.93
CA PHE A 34 5.22 -10.51 3.04
C PHE A 34 6.64 -10.21 3.54
N LEU A 35 7.18 -9.05 3.18
CA LEU A 35 8.55 -8.62 3.49
C LEU A 35 8.56 -7.24 4.20
N PRO A 36 7.82 -7.08 5.31
CA PRO A 36 7.70 -5.78 5.98
C PRO A 36 9.05 -5.26 6.48
N GLU A 37 9.96 -6.17 6.88
CA GLU A 37 11.29 -5.81 7.37
C GLU A 37 12.22 -5.27 6.28
N TYR A 38 12.05 -5.77 5.05
CA TYR A 38 12.79 -5.27 3.90
C TYR A 38 12.25 -3.92 3.46
N THR A 39 10.92 -3.81 3.27
CA THR A 39 10.28 -2.59 2.77
C THR A 39 10.41 -1.41 3.73
N ASN A 40 10.40 -1.67 5.05
CA ASN A 40 10.41 -0.62 6.07
C ASN A 40 11.74 -0.57 6.83
N LYS A 41 12.84 -1.01 6.20
CA LYS A 41 14.15 -1.11 6.85
C LYS A 41 14.60 0.20 7.50
N GLU A 42 14.37 1.33 6.82
CA GLU A 42 14.73 2.67 7.33
C GLU A 42 13.97 3.04 8.61
N GLU A 43 12.70 2.67 8.72
CA GLU A 43 11.94 2.88 9.94
C GLU A 43 12.34 1.87 11.04
N LEU A 44 12.58 0.63 10.64
CA LEU A 44 12.92 -0.44 11.58
C LEU A 44 14.33 -0.32 12.16
N ILE A 45 15.25 0.35 11.46
CA ILE A 45 16.59 0.59 12.00
C ILE A 45 16.52 1.36 13.32
N LYS A 46 15.55 2.25 13.49
CA LYS A 46 15.36 3.06 14.70
C LYS A 46 15.08 2.21 15.95
N TYR A 47 14.70 0.94 15.77
CA TYR A 47 14.49 -0.03 16.84
C TYR A 47 15.65 -1.03 16.96
N SER A 48 16.80 -0.82 16.29
CA SER A 48 17.91 -1.79 16.26
C SER A 48 18.73 -1.81 17.55
N THR A 49 18.86 -0.68 18.25
CA THR A 49 19.56 -0.55 19.53
C THR A 49 18.75 0.30 20.52
N ASN A 50 19.04 0.16 21.81
CA ASN A 50 18.42 0.98 22.85
C ASN A 50 18.72 2.47 22.66
N GLU A 51 19.93 2.82 22.22
CA GLU A 51 20.30 4.22 21.94
C GLU A 51 19.47 4.83 20.81
N GLN A 52 19.28 4.09 19.70
CA GLN A 52 18.47 4.56 18.58
C GLN A 52 16.99 4.66 18.95
N TYR A 53 16.50 3.71 19.75
CA TYR A 53 15.12 3.74 20.24
C TYR A 53 14.88 4.94 21.19
N LEU A 54 15.82 5.23 22.09
CA LEU A 54 15.76 6.44 22.93
C LEU A 54 15.83 7.72 22.08
N LYS A 55 16.69 7.76 21.05
CA LYS A 55 16.75 8.90 20.12
C LYS A 55 15.43 9.11 19.38
N LEU A 56 14.76 8.04 18.96
CA LEU A 56 13.42 8.10 18.36
C LEU A 56 12.37 8.72 19.30
N LYS A 57 12.48 8.45 20.61
CA LYS A 57 11.54 8.97 21.62
C LYS A 57 11.93 10.32 22.21
N SER A 58 13.08 10.89 21.83
CA SER A 58 13.58 12.16 22.36
C SER A 58 12.67 13.38 22.11
N TYR A 59 11.72 13.29 21.18
CA TYR A 59 10.73 14.35 20.95
C TYR A 59 9.77 14.54 22.14
N ASP A 60 9.53 13.46 22.90
CA ASP A 60 8.70 13.46 24.11
C ASP A 60 9.65 13.36 25.32
N LYS A 61 9.88 14.50 25.96
CA LYS A 61 10.87 14.62 27.02
C LYS A 61 10.50 13.77 28.24
N ASP A 62 9.21 13.69 28.59
CA ASP A 62 8.75 12.94 29.75
C ASP A 62 8.86 11.43 29.49
N LEU A 63 8.45 10.98 28.30
CA LEU A 63 8.62 9.58 27.89
C LEU A 63 10.10 9.20 27.79
N TYR A 64 10.95 10.09 27.28
CA TYR A 64 12.38 9.85 27.15
C TYR A 64 13.05 9.62 28.51
N GLU A 65 12.79 10.50 29.50
CA GLU A 65 13.36 10.34 30.84
C GLU A 65 12.85 9.08 31.54
N GLN A 66 11.57 8.74 31.36
CA GLN A 66 11.02 7.47 31.85
C GLN A 66 11.73 6.26 31.24
N LEU A 67 11.94 6.25 29.92
CA LEU A 67 12.59 5.14 29.22
C LEU A 67 14.08 5.04 29.55
N LYS A 68 14.76 6.17 29.74
CA LYS A 68 16.18 6.24 30.09
C LYS A 68 16.47 5.72 31.50
N GLY A 69 15.51 5.86 32.42
CA GLY A 69 15.60 5.34 33.78
C GLY A 69 15.36 3.83 33.90
N LEU A 70 14.90 3.15 32.84
CA LEU A 70 14.63 1.72 32.87
C LEU A 70 15.92 0.88 32.90
N PRO A 71 15.90 -0.29 33.55
CA PRO A 71 16.94 -1.29 33.38
C PRO A 71 17.14 -1.65 31.89
N PRO A 72 18.38 -1.90 31.44
CA PRO A 72 18.67 -2.16 30.02
C PRO A 72 17.82 -3.25 29.36
N LYS A 73 17.49 -4.29 30.14
CA LYS A 73 16.67 -5.43 29.68
C LYS A 73 15.20 -5.04 29.47
N GLU A 74 14.63 -4.26 30.38
CA GLU A 74 13.24 -3.80 30.25
C GLU A 74 13.09 -2.82 29.08
N LEU A 75 14.10 -1.96 28.86
CA LEU A 75 14.15 -1.08 27.70
C LEU A 75 14.22 -1.86 26.38
N GLU A 76 15.00 -2.93 26.35
CA GLU A 76 15.09 -3.83 25.20
C GLU A 76 13.75 -4.52 24.92
N GLU A 77 13.10 -5.08 25.94
CA GLU A 77 11.79 -5.73 25.79
C GLU A 77 10.74 -4.74 25.24
N LYS A 78 10.72 -3.51 25.75
CA LYS A 78 9.83 -2.46 25.27
C LYS A 78 10.14 -2.07 23.82
N ARG A 79 11.42 -1.90 23.47
CA ARG A 79 11.87 -1.65 22.07
C ARG A 79 11.41 -2.74 21.11
N ILE A 80 11.57 -4.01 21.48
CA ILE A 80 11.15 -5.17 20.66
C ILE A 80 9.62 -5.18 20.52
N SER A 81 8.89 -4.94 21.61
CA SER A 81 7.43 -4.86 21.58
C SER A 81 6.94 -3.79 20.59
N TYR A 82 7.50 -2.57 20.65
CA TYR A 82 7.14 -1.50 19.71
C TYR A 82 7.53 -1.82 18.27
N LYS A 83 8.68 -2.49 18.04
CA LYS A 83 9.07 -2.95 16.70
C LYS A 83 8.00 -3.91 16.14
N ASN A 84 7.56 -4.86 16.95
CA ASN A 84 6.57 -5.86 16.55
C ASN A 84 5.21 -5.21 16.27
N GLU A 85 4.75 -4.31 17.15
CA GLU A 85 3.52 -3.53 16.95
C GLU A 85 3.58 -2.74 15.64
N TYR A 86 4.69 -2.05 15.36
CA TYR A 86 4.88 -1.32 14.12
C TYR A 86 4.75 -2.23 12.89
N ILE A 87 5.36 -3.42 12.93
CA ILE A 87 5.26 -4.41 11.84
C ILE A 87 3.82 -4.87 11.66
N GLU A 88 3.11 -5.17 12.75
CA GLU A 88 1.72 -5.61 12.70
C GLU A 88 0.79 -4.54 12.10
N VAL A 89 0.92 -3.29 12.57
CA VAL A 89 0.15 -2.15 12.02
C VAL A 89 0.47 -1.94 10.54
N THR A 90 1.74 -2.07 10.15
CA THR A 90 2.16 -1.93 8.76
C THR A 90 1.57 -3.02 7.87
N LYS A 91 1.56 -4.28 8.34
CA LYS A 91 0.91 -5.39 7.64
C LYS A 91 -0.60 -5.16 7.51
N ALA A 92 -1.27 -4.75 8.59
CA ALA A 92 -2.70 -4.47 8.57
C ALA A 92 -3.06 -3.37 7.56
N ARG A 93 -2.24 -2.31 7.49
CA ARG A 93 -2.39 -1.26 6.47
C ARG A 93 -2.19 -1.80 5.06
N ALA A 94 -1.20 -2.66 4.85
CA ALA A 94 -0.97 -3.30 3.55
C ALA A 94 -2.17 -4.15 3.12
N VAL A 95 -2.77 -4.91 4.03
CA VAL A 95 -4.01 -5.68 3.76
C VAL A 95 -5.16 -4.75 3.34
N SER A 96 -5.37 -3.65 4.07
CA SER A 96 -6.40 -2.66 3.72
C SER A 96 -6.18 -2.07 2.33
N THR A 97 -4.93 -1.74 1.98
CA THR A 97 -4.56 -1.28 0.63
C THR A 97 -4.88 -2.33 -0.43
N ILE A 98 -4.53 -3.60 -0.20
CA ILE A 98 -4.83 -4.70 -1.12
C ILE A 98 -6.34 -4.83 -1.36
N ILE A 99 -7.16 -4.80 -0.29
CA ILE A 99 -8.61 -4.87 -0.38
C ILE A 99 -9.15 -3.70 -1.23
N ASN A 100 -8.71 -2.48 -0.96
CA ASN A 100 -9.13 -1.30 -1.72
C ASN A 100 -8.72 -1.40 -3.20
N CYS A 101 -7.50 -1.85 -3.49
CA CYS A 101 -7.05 -2.05 -4.87
C CYS A 101 -7.85 -3.14 -5.59
N LEU A 102 -8.22 -4.24 -4.91
CA LEU A 102 -9.06 -5.29 -5.49
C LEU A 102 -10.43 -4.75 -5.90
N ILE A 103 -11.04 -3.89 -5.08
CA ILE A 103 -12.31 -3.22 -5.42
C ILE A 103 -12.12 -2.38 -6.70
N TRP A 104 -11.06 -1.57 -6.77
CA TRP A 104 -10.76 -0.76 -7.95
C TRP A 104 -10.51 -1.58 -9.20
N ILE A 105 -9.81 -2.71 -9.09
CA ILE A 105 -9.59 -3.63 -10.21
C ILE A 105 -10.93 -4.19 -10.71
N ILE A 106 -11.79 -4.68 -9.80
CA ILE A 106 -13.09 -5.25 -10.17
C ILE A 106 -13.96 -4.21 -10.89
N VAL A 107 -14.09 -3.01 -10.32
CA VAL A 107 -14.89 -1.92 -10.92
C VAL A 107 -14.32 -1.55 -12.29
N SER A 108 -13.00 -1.36 -12.39
CA SER A 108 -12.32 -1.02 -13.65
C SER A 108 -12.54 -2.08 -14.73
N LEU A 109 -12.46 -3.36 -14.38
CA LEU A 109 -12.71 -4.46 -15.30
C LEU A 109 -14.16 -4.48 -15.81
N ILE A 110 -15.15 -4.24 -14.93
CA ILE A 110 -16.55 -4.13 -15.35
C ILE A 110 -16.72 -3.00 -16.36
N PHE A 111 -16.20 -1.81 -16.06
CA PHE A 111 -16.25 -0.66 -16.97
C PHE A 111 -15.55 -0.96 -18.30
N PHE A 112 -14.39 -1.61 -18.26
CA PHE A 112 -13.65 -2.00 -19.45
C PHE A 112 -14.47 -2.94 -20.33
N ILE A 113 -15.04 -4.00 -19.75
CA ILE A 113 -15.83 -4.99 -20.48
C ILE A 113 -17.05 -4.34 -21.15
N VAL A 114 -17.75 -3.44 -20.44
CA VAL A 114 -18.91 -2.72 -21.00
C VAL A 114 -18.50 -1.87 -22.19
N HIS A 115 -17.47 -1.03 -22.05
CA HIS A 115 -17.02 -0.14 -23.13
C HIS A 115 -16.42 -0.92 -24.31
N TRP A 116 -15.73 -2.02 -24.02
CA TRP A 116 -15.21 -2.93 -25.04
C TRP A 116 -16.33 -3.58 -25.86
N LYS A 117 -17.42 -4.01 -25.21
CA LYS A 117 -18.61 -4.53 -25.90
C LYS A 117 -19.26 -3.46 -26.78
N ILE A 118 -19.39 -2.21 -26.30
CA ILE A 118 -19.93 -1.09 -27.10
C ILE A 118 -19.06 -0.84 -28.34
N TYR A 119 -17.74 -0.84 -28.16
CA TYR A 119 -16.79 -0.70 -29.27
C TYR A 119 -16.96 -1.82 -30.32
N LYS A 120 -16.93 -3.09 -29.89
CA LYS A 120 -17.14 -4.26 -30.74
C LYS A 120 -18.46 -4.21 -31.51
N ASN A 121 -19.56 -3.90 -30.84
CA ASN A 121 -20.88 -3.81 -31.48
C ASN A 121 -20.93 -2.68 -32.52
N THR A 122 -20.32 -1.54 -32.22
CA THR A 122 -20.27 -0.42 -33.18
C THR A 122 -19.40 -0.75 -34.39
N GLN A 123 -18.32 -1.52 -34.20
CA GLN A 123 -17.48 -2.02 -35.29
C GLN A 123 -18.22 -3.03 -36.17
N ASN A 124 -18.92 -3.99 -35.58
CA ASN A 124 -19.68 -5.00 -36.33
C ASN A 124 -20.84 -4.40 -37.13
N ASN A 125 -21.48 -3.34 -36.65
CA ASN A 125 -22.56 -2.66 -37.38
C ASN A 125 -22.04 -1.70 -38.48
N ASN A 126 -20.74 -1.42 -38.51
CA ASN A 126 -20.10 -0.54 -39.50
C ASN A 126 -19.44 -1.32 -40.66
N ASN A 127 -19.30 -2.63 -40.52
CA ASN A 127 -18.81 -3.57 -41.54
C ASN A 127 -19.99 -4.27 -42.23
#